data_AF-K1UDK2-F1
#
_entry.id   AF-K1UDK2-F1
#
_cell.length_a   1.000
_cell.length_b   1.000
_cell.length_c   1.000
_cell.angle_alpha   90.00
_cell.angle_beta   90.00
_cell.angle_gamma   90.00
#
_symmetry.space_group_name_H-M   'P 1'
#
loop_
_entity.id
_entity.type
_entity.pdbx_description
1 polymer ?
#
loop_
_entity_poly.entity_id
_entity_poly.type
_entity_poly.pdbx_seq_one_letter_code
_entity_poly.pdbx_strand_id
1 'polypeptide(L)'
;ERAVAEGNSEKFANGSGTVVVPETNNDVPDILDETKVELDWMMKMVVSSSDPYWGKYEGLVYHKLHDHKWTGLAVRPNDYESTWGTTRIVKPPSFAATLNFVACAAQAARLWEDIDPAYAKTCLDAAKKSYEAYKKNFYEYTPAEATNKTSLYAPLDQAIGGGAYGDTNVKDDAYWAACELYATTGDSTYYDDIKGYSEA
;
A
#
# COMPACT_ATOMS: atom_id res chain seq x y z
N GLU A 1 3.64 14.02 9.00
CA GLU A 1 3.31 15.37 8.49
C GLU A 1 2.39 16.15 9.43
N ARG A 2 1.19 15.63 9.74
CA ARG A 2 0.23 16.32 10.63
C ARG A 2 0.82 16.76 11.97
N ALA A 3 1.60 15.89 12.63
CA ALA A 3 2.22 16.23 13.91
C ALA A 3 3.21 17.42 13.81
N VAL A 4 3.92 17.52 12.69
CA VAL A 4 4.79 18.67 12.40
C VAL A 4 3.94 19.92 12.17
N ALA A 5 2.88 19.83 11.37
CA ALA A 5 1.98 20.94 11.07
C ALA A 5 1.28 21.50 12.34
N GLU A 6 0.95 20.63 13.29
CA GLU A 6 0.36 21.00 14.58
C GLU A 6 1.40 21.42 15.64
N GLY A 7 2.70 21.37 15.33
CA GLY A 7 3.79 21.72 16.26
C GLY A 7 3.94 20.75 17.44
N ASN A 8 3.55 19.49 17.28
CA ASN A 8 3.58 18.45 18.31
C ASN A 8 4.42 17.22 17.92
N SER A 9 5.36 17.37 16.98
CA SER A 9 6.22 16.29 16.47
C SER A 9 7.08 15.62 17.55
N GLU A 10 7.47 16.35 18.60
CA GLU A 10 8.22 15.81 19.75
C GLU A 10 7.53 14.61 20.42
N LYS A 11 6.19 14.54 20.33
CA LYS A 11 5.41 13.39 20.82
C LYS A 11 5.86 12.08 20.18
N PHE A 12 6.34 12.12 18.94
CA PHE A 12 6.73 10.95 18.17
C PHE A 12 8.24 10.89 17.91
N ALA A 13 9.03 11.70 18.62
CA ALA A 13 10.48 11.68 18.51
C ALA A 13 11.05 10.32 18.96
N ASN A 14 12.27 10.04 18.51
CA ASN A 14 13.08 8.90 18.93
C ASN A 14 13.16 8.83 20.47
N GLY A 15 12.73 7.72 21.06
CA GLY A 15 12.79 7.50 22.51
C GLY A 15 11.77 8.33 23.30
N SER A 16 10.75 8.91 22.65
CA SER A 16 9.67 9.64 23.32
C SER A 16 8.78 8.75 24.21
N GLY A 17 8.75 7.44 23.92
CA GLY A 17 7.92 6.46 24.62
C GLY A 17 6.46 6.41 24.14
N THR A 18 6.05 7.24 23.18
CA THR A 18 4.72 7.15 22.56
C THR A 18 4.60 5.93 21.65
N VAL A 19 5.65 5.65 20.90
CA VAL A 19 5.82 4.45 20.06
C VAL A 19 7.03 3.72 20.64
N VAL A 20 6.89 2.43 20.92
CA VAL A 20 7.95 1.61 21.56
C VAL A 20 8.28 0.47 20.63
N VAL A 21 9.42 0.59 19.94
CA VAL A 21 9.83 -0.32 18.87
C VAL A 21 11.28 -0.77 19.07
N PRO A 22 11.69 -1.90 18.47
CA PRO A 22 13.08 -2.36 18.55
C PRO A 22 14.13 -1.36 18.05
N GLU A 23 13.75 -0.48 17.12
CA GLU A 23 14.59 0.50 16.46
C GLU A 23 14.91 1.73 17.33
N THR A 24 14.26 1.89 18.48
CA THR A 24 14.47 3.04 19.37
C THR A 24 15.94 3.26 19.71
N ASN A 25 16.37 4.53 19.68
CA ASN A 25 17.74 5.04 19.79
C ASN A 25 18.58 4.94 18.50
N ASN A 26 17.96 5.00 17.32
CA ASN A 26 18.62 5.04 16.00
C ASN A 26 18.66 6.43 15.33
N ASP A 27 18.26 7.48 16.06
CA ASP A 27 18.13 8.87 15.59
C ASP A 27 17.01 9.10 14.55
N VAL A 28 16.08 8.17 14.41
CA VAL A 28 14.85 8.28 13.61
C VAL A 28 13.64 8.40 14.54
N PRO A 29 12.64 9.25 14.24
CA PRO A 29 11.39 9.24 14.99
C PRO A 29 10.76 7.84 15.02
N ASP A 30 10.48 7.28 16.20
CA ASP A 30 10.01 5.89 16.36
C ASP A 30 8.75 5.57 15.53
N ILE A 31 7.88 6.57 15.29
CA ILE A 31 6.71 6.39 14.43
C ILE A 31 7.09 6.14 12.97
N LEU A 32 8.17 6.74 12.49
CA LEU A 32 8.64 6.53 11.12
C LEU A 32 9.21 5.12 10.99
N ASP A 33 10.00 4.66 11.96
CA ASP A 33 10.49 3.27 11.99
C ASP A 33 9.35 2.25 11.90
N GLU A 34 8.31 2.40 12.71
CA GLU A 34 7.14 1.50 12.66
C GLU A 34 6.45 1.54 11.28
N THR A 35 6.24 2.74 10.71
CA THR A 35 5.62 2.86 9.38
C THR A 35 6.51 2.31 8.26
N LYS A 36 7.83 2.31 8.43
CA LYS A 36 8.78 1.73 7.49
C LYS A 36 8.61 0.21 7.41
N VAL A 37 8.35 -0.46 8.53
CA VAL A 37 8.11 -1.92 8.55
C VAL A 37 6.94 -2.28 7.64
N GLU A 38 5.83 -1.55 7.74
CA GLU A 38 4.66 -1.77 6.90
C GLU A 38 4.93 -1.41 5.43
N LEU A 39 5.59 -0.27 5.17
CA LEU A 39 5.89 0.14 3.80
C LEU A 39 6.85 -0.82 3.10
N ASP A 40 7.86 -1.34 3.81
CA ASP A 40 8.77 -2.37 3.30
C ASP A 40 8.03 -3.69 2.99
N TRP A 41 6.96 -4.00 3.74
CA TRP A 41 6.07 -5.12 3.41
C TRP A 41 5.24 -4.81 2.16
N MET A 42 4.64 -3.62 2.04
CA MET A 42 3.90 -3.22 0.84
C MET A 42 4.78 -3.24 -0.42
N MET A 43 6.05 -2.84 -0.33
CA MET A 43 7.03 -2.92 -1.42
C MET A 43 7.21 -4.36 -1.94
N LYS A 44 7.17 -5.36 -1.04
CA LYS A 44 7.23 -6.79 -1.41
C LYS A 44 5.93 -7.29 -2.04
N MET A 45 4.83 -6.55 -1.89
CA MET A 45 3.53 -6.85 -2.48
C MET A 45 3.36 -6.25 -3.88
N VAL A 46 4.34 -5.47 -4.37
CA VAL A 46 4.37 -5.01 -5.77
C VAL A 46 4.64 -6.20 -6.69
N VAL A 47 3.78 -6.40 -7.68
CA VAL A 47 3.85 -7.46 -8.67
C VAL A 47 5.16 -7.35 -9.46
N SER A 48 5.95 -8.43 -9.44
CA SER A 48 7.14 -8.60 -10.27
C SER A 48 6.76 -9.14 -11.65
N SER A 49 7.48 -8.72 -12.69
CA SER A 49 7.31 -9.27 -14.05
C SER A 49 7.63 -10.77 -14.15
N SER A 50 8.39 -11.31 -13.20
CA SER A 50 8.68 -12.74 -13.12
C SER A 50 7.54 -13.56 -12.50
N ASP A 51 6.48 -12.93 -11.98
CA ASP A 51 5.34 -13.66 -11.44
C ASP A 51 4.61 -14.44 -12.55
N PRO A 52 4.44 -15.77 -12.42
CA PRO A 52 3.88 -16.61 -13.49
C PRO A 52 2.37 -16.41 -13.71
N TYR A 53 1.66 -15.78 -12.79
CA TYR A 53 0.21 -15.57 -12.86
C TYR A 53 -0.15 -14.12 -13.16
N TRP A 54 0.56 -13.17 -12.53
CA TRP A 54 0.22 -11.75 -12.54
C TRP A 54 1.30 -10.87 -13.16
N GLY A 55 2.42 -11.41 -13.63
CA GLY A 55 3.56 -10.62 -14.14
C GLY A 55 3.23 -9.65 -15.28
N LYS A 56 2.14 -9.89 -16.04
CA LYS A 56 1.61 -8.93 -17.03
C LYS A 56 1.15 -7.59 -16.43
N TYR A 57 0.88 -7.57 -15.12
CA TYR A 57 0.51 -6.41 -14.31
C TYR A 57 1.67 -5.94 -13.42
N GLU A 58 2.92 -6.10 -13.88
CA GLU A 58 4.10 -5.58 -13.18
C GLU A 58 3.88 -4.14 -12.70
N GLY A 59 4.18 -3.90 -11.41
CA GLY A 59 3.99 -2.60 -10.77
C GLY A 59 2.62 -2.39 -10.12
N LEU A 60 1.60 -3.20 -10.40
CA LEU A 60 0.41 -3.22 -9.54
C LEU A 60 0.74 -3.87 -8.19
N VAL A 61 -0.11 -3.68 -7.18
CA VAL A 61 0.07 -4.23 -5.83
C VAL A 61 -0.96 -5.32 -5.56
N TYR A 62 -0.48 -6.46 -5.07
CA TYR A 62 -1.33 -7.55 -4.59
C TYR A 62 -2.31 -7.07 -3.53
N HIS A 63 -3.58 -7.43 -3.67
CA HIS A 63 -4.64 -6.83 -2.86
C HIS A 63 -4.49 -7.11 -1.35
N LYS A 64 -4.04 -8.32 -1.00
CA LYS A 64 -3.83 -8.76 0.38
C LYS A 64 -3.09 -10.10 0.42
N LEU A 65 -2.55 -10.41 1.59
CA LEU A 65 -2.01 -11.72 1.94
C LEU A 65 -2.75 -12.23 3.17
N HIS A 66 -3.29 -13.45 3.08
CA HIS A 66 -3.98 -14.09 4.20
C HIS A 66 -3.96 -15.61 4.06
N ASP A 67 -4.51 -16.30 5.03
CA ASP A 67 -4.58 -17.75 5.04
C ASP A 67 -5.66 -18.22 4.04
N HIS A 68 -5.47 -19.38 3.40
CA HIS A 68 -6.49 -19.93 2.47
C HIS A 68 -7.83 -20.29 3.14
N LYS A 69 -7.90 -20.26 4.47
CA LYS A 69 -9.09 -20.52 5.29
C LYS A 69 -9.03 -19.67 6.54
N TRP A 70 -10.18 -19.45 7.19
CA TRP A 70 -10.22 -18.71 8.44
C TRP A 70 -9.58 -19.52 9.56
N THR A 71 -8.53 -18.97 10.17
CA THR A 71 -7.91 -19.57 11.34
C THR A 71 -8.78 -19.33 12.57
N GLY A 72 -8.86 -20.32 13.46
CA GLY A 72 -9.65 -20.23 14.69
C GLY A 72 -9.16 -19.12 15.63
N LEU A 73 -9.97 -18.79 16.62
CA LEU A 73 -9.56 -17.86 17.68
C LEU A 73 -8.60 -18.55 18.67
N ALA A 74 -7.84 -17.75 19.42
CA ALA A 74 -6.90 -18.20 20.44
C ALA A 74 -5.77 -19.12 19.93
N VAL A 75 -5.33 -18.90 18.69
CA VAL A 75 -4.16 -19.56 18.10
C VAL A 75 -2.89 -18.73 18.27
N ARG A 76 -1.72 -19.38 18.20
CA ARG A 76 -0.42 -18.69 18.16
C ARG A 76 -0.07 -18.33 16.71
N PRO A 77 0.39 -17.10 16.41
CA PRO A 77 0.71 -16.68 15.05
C PRO A 77 1.98 -17.34 14.49
N ASN A 78 2.85 -17.89 15.34
CA ASN A 78 4.15 -18.46 14.96
C ASN A 78 4.16 -19.98 14.77
N ASP A 79 3.04 -20.67 15.00
CA ASP A 79 2.92 -22.12 14.90
C ASP A 79 1.91 -22.47 13.81
N TYR A 80 2.26 -22.22 12.56
CA TYR A 80 1.30 -22.06 11.47
C TYR A 80 1.09 -23.34 10.65
N GLU A 81 2.13 -23.83 9.98
CA GLU A 81 1.99 -24.89 8.97
C GLU A 81 1.79 -26.28 9.59
N SER A 82 2.55 -26.63 10.63
CA SER A 82 2.51 -27.95 11.27
C SER A 82 1.25 -28.18 12.11
N THR A 83 0.74 -27.13 12.75
CA THR A 83 -0.33 -27.26 13.74
C THR A 83 -1.69 -26.87 13.17
N TRP A 84 -1.79 -25.79 12.41
CA TRP A 84 -3.07 -25.33 11.85
C TRP A 84 -3.33 -25.85 10.42
N GLY A 85 -2.31 -26.41 9.76
CA GLY A 85 -2.41 -26.90 8.39
C GLY A 85 -2.93 -25.81 7.45
N THR A 86 -2.43 -24.60 7.65
CA THR A 86 -2.79 -23.38 6.93
C THR A 86 -1.68 -23.04 5.94
N THR A 87 -2.04 -22.34 4.87
CA THR A 87 -1.11 -21.90 3.82
C THR A 87 -1.45 -20.46 3.51
N ARG A 88 -0.47 -19.57 3.61
CA ARG A 88 -0.67 -18.17 3.23
C ARG A 88 -0.73 -18.06 1.71
N ILE A 89 -1.72 -17.31 1.25
CA ILE A 89 -1.95 -17.03 -0.15
C ILE A 89 -1.92 -15.52 -0.35
N VAL A 90 -1.37 -15.13 -1.48
CA VAL A 90 -1.46 -13.77 -1.98
C VAL A 90 -2.64 -13.69 -2.93
N LYS A 91 -3.46 -12.65 -2.78
CA LYS A 91 -4.63 -12.44 -3.63
C LYS A 91 -4.25 -11.63 -4.87
N PRO A 92 -5.04 -11.70 -5.96
CA PRO A 92 -4.79 -10.93 -7.18
C PRO A 92 -4.48 -9.46 -6.90
N PRO A 93 -3.69 -8.78 -7.75
CA PRO A 93 -3.51 -7.34 -7.63
C PRO A 93 -4.82 -6.59 -7.80
N SER A 94 -4.89 -5.41 -7.19
CA SER A 94 -6.06 -4.53 -7.31
C SER A 94 -5.67 -3.07 -7.49
N PHE A 95 -6.53 -2.29 -8.12
CA PHE A 95 -6.34 -0.85 -8.25
C PHE A 95 -6.31 -0.16 -6.90
N ALA A 96 -7.27 -0.44 -6.00
CA ALA A 96 -7.30 0.15 -4.67
C ALA A 96 -5.98 -0.06 -3.90
N ALA A 97 -5.50 -1.31 -3.79
CA ALA A 97 -4.22 -1.59 -3.11
C ALA A 97 -3.02 -0.89 -3.77
N THR A 98 -3.02 -0.81 -5.12
CA THR A 98 -1.96 -0.12 -5.87
C THR A 98 -1.94 1.37 -5.55
N LEU A 99 -3.11 2.02 -5.60
CA LEU A 99 -3.24 3.46 -5.42
C LEU A 99 -3.00 3.88 -3.96
N ASN A 100 -3.48 3.10 -2.99
CA ASN A 100 -3.18 3.30 -1.56
C ASN A 100 -1.67 3.17 -1.30
N PHE A 101 -1.00 2.18 -1.90
CA PHE A 101 0.45 2.05 -1.82
C PHE A 101 1.17 3.26 -2.44
N VAL A 102 0.74 3.74 -3.61
CA VAL A 102 1.31 4.93 -4.26
C VAL A 102 1.24 6.13 -3.32
N ALA A 103 0.07 6.36 -2.71
CA ALA A 103 -0.14 7.46 -1.79
C ALA A 103 0.80 7.39 -0.57
N CYS A 104 0.84 6.22 0.09
CA CYS A 104 1.72 5.98 1.23
C CYS A 104 3.21 6.12 0.87
N ALA A 105 3.64 5.55 -0.25
CA ALA A 105 5.04 5.59 -0.69
C ALA A 105 5.47 7.01 -1.11
N ALA A 106 4.59 7.78 -1.77
CA ALA A 106 4.86 9.17 -2.11
C ALA A 106 4.96 10.06 -0.85
N GLN A 107 4.08 9.86 0.14
CA GLN A 107 4.16 10.55 1.42
C GLN A 107 5.43 10.18 2.20
N ALA A 108 5.78 8.89 2.22
CA ALA A 108 7.00 8.42 2.86
C ALA A 108 8.24 9.06 2.22
N ALA A 109 8.30 9.18 0.89
CA ALA A 109 9.41 9.85 0.24
C ALA A 109 9.66 11.27 0.77
N ARG A 110 8.60 12.07 1.01
CA ARG A 110 8.76 13.41 1.61
C ARG A 110 9.24 13.35 3.06
N LEU A 111 8.70 12.43 3.85
CA LEU A 111 9.02 12.31 5.27
C LEU A 111 10.43 11.82 5.53
N TRP A 112 10.97 11.00 4.63
CA TRP A 112 12.28 10.37 4.78
C TRP A 112 13.42 11.13 4.10
N GLU A 113 13.15 12.15 3.27
CA GLU A 113 14.17 12.84 2.46
C GLU A 113 15.36 13.35 3.31
N ASP A 114 15.08 13.98 4.45
CA ASP A 114 16.12 14.54 5.33
C ASP A 114 16.73 13.51 6.31
N ILE A 115 16.18 12.28 6.36
CA ILE A 115 16.56 11.23 7.31
C ILE A 115 17.37 10.13 6.60
N ASP A 116 16.79 9.57 5.53
CA ASP A 116 17.38 8.58 4.64
C ASP A 116 16.99 8.90 3.19
N PRO A 117 17.79 9.73 2.49
CA PRO A 117 17.52 10.10 1.10
C PRO A 117 17.48 8.90 0.13
N ALA A 118 18.20 7.82 0.44
CA ALA A 118 18.23 6.64 -0.41
C ALA A 118 16.91 5.84 -0.28
N TYR A 119 16.39 5.73 0.94
CA TYR A 119 15.07 5.16 1.17
C TYR A 119 13.94 6.04 0.60
N ALA A 120 14.03 7.36 0.78
CA ALA A 120 13.09 8.31 0.20
C ALA A 120 13.00 8.17 -1.33
N LYS A 121 14.16 8.10 -2.00
CA LYS A 121 14.22 7.84 -3.44
C LYS A 121 13.60 6.49 -3.82
N THR A 122 13.87 5.44 -3.05
CA THR A 122 13.28 4.10 -3.26
C THR A 122 11.76 4.17 -3.21
N CYS A 123 11.21 4.87 -2.21
CA CYS A 123 9.77 5.04 -2.05
C CYS A 123 9.16 5.80 -3.23
N LEU A 124 9.79 6.91 -3.64
CA LEU A 124 9.30 7.73 -4.76
C LEU A 124 9.33 6.97 -6.09
N ASP A 125 10.41 6.24 -6.39
CA ASP A 125 10.53 5.46 -7.62
C ASP A 125 9.46 4.36 -7.68
N ALA A 126 9.20 3.69 -6.56
CA ALA A 126 8.16 2.66 -6.46
C ALA A 126 6.75 3.25 -6.61
N ALA A 127 6.47 4.40 -5.99
CA ALA A 127 5.21 5.13 -6.13
C ALA A 127 4.95 5.49 -7.60
N LYS A 128 5.93 6.12 -8.27
CA LYS A 128 5.83 6.50 -9.68
C LYS A 128 5.60 5.28 -10.58
N LYS A 129 6.39 4.21 -10.43
CA LYS A 129 6.25 2.99 -11.23
C LYS A 129 4.87 2.35 -11.06
N SER A 130 4.35 2.32 -9.84
CA SER A 130 3.06 1.68 -9.54
C SER A 130 1.87 2.53 -10.03
N TYR A 131 1.99 3.85 -9.97
CA TYR A 131 1.00 4.76 -10.56
C TYR A 131 0.94 4.65 -12.09
N GLU A 132 2.09 4.57 -12.76
CA GLU A 132 2.12 4.30 -14.21
C GLU A 132 1.54 2.92 -14.57
N ALA A 133 1.81 1.90 -13.74
CA ALA A 133 1.20 0.59 -13.90
C ALA A 133 -0.33 0.64 -13.75
N TYR A 134 -0.85 1.42 -12.80
CA TYR A 134 -2.29 1.69 -12.70
C TYR A 134 -2.83 2.36 -13.97
N LYS A 135 -2.26 3.49 -14.40
CA LYS A 135 -2.73 4.23 -15.60
C LYS A 135 -2.73 3.37 -16.86
N LYS A 136 -1.72 2.52 -17.02
CA LYS A 136 -1.62 1.58 -18.15
C LYS A 136 -2.73 0.52 -18.16
N ASN A 137 -3.16 0.06 -16.99
CA ASN A 137 -4.09 -1.06 -16.85
C ASN A 137 -5.52 -0.64 -16.51
N PHE A 138 -5.76 0.63 -16.20
CA PHE A 138 -7.04 1.11 -15.73
C PHE A 138 -8.17 0.85 -16.74
N TYR A 139 -9.30 0.39 -16.20
CA TYR A 139 -10.58 0.27 -16.90
C TYR A 139 -11.69 0.58 -15.91
N GLU A 140 -12.77 1.21 -16.36
CA GLU A 140 -13.92 1.50 -15.51
C GLU A 140 -14.61 0.23 -15.01
N TYR A 141 -15.08 0.25 -13.77
CA TYR A 141 -15.81 -0.88 -13.20
C TYR A 141 -17.06 -1.21 -14.02
N THR A 142 -17.34 -2.49 -14.16
CA THR A 142 -18.62 -2.98 -14.68
C THR A 142 -19.19 -4.06 -13.76
N PRO A 143 -20.51 -4.29 -13.72
CA PRO A 143 -21.10 -5.34 -12.89
C PRO A 143 -20.56 -6.75 -13.15
N ALA A 144 -19.97 -7.00 -14.34
CA ALA A 144 -19.31 -8.27 -14.64
C ALA A 144 -18.11 -8.55 -13.71
N GLU A 145 -17.47 -7.49 -13.21
CA GLU A 145 -16.32 -7.59 -12.32
C GLU A 145 -16.67 -8.24 -10.98
N ALA A 146 -17.91 -8.11 -10.50
CA ALA A 146 -18.36 -8.70 -9.23
C ALA A 146 -18.20 -10.23 -9.14
N THR A 147 -18.06 -10.91 -10.27
CA THR A 147 -17.85 -12.38 -10.34
C THR A 147 -16.59 -12.77 -11.11
N ASN A 148 -15.79 -11.77 -11.53
CA ASN A 148 -14.57 -11.98 -12.30
C ASN A 148 -13.42 -12.34 -11.35
N LYS A 149 -12.99 -13.61 -11.38
CA LYS A 149 -11.91 -14.13 -10.53
C LYS A 149 -10.57 -13.43 -10.74
N THR A 150 -10.37 -12.78 -11.88
CA THR A 150 -9.16 -12.02 -12.21
C THR A 150 -9.39 -10.51 -12.29
N SER A 151 -10.47 -10.03 -11.69
CA SER A 151 -10.75 -8.60 -11.58
C SER A 151 -9.66 -7.87 -10.80
N LEU A 152 -9.35 -6.64 -11.23
CA LEU A 152 -8.49 -5.70 -10.51
C LEU A 152 -9.28 -4.85 -9.48
N TYR A 153 -10.54 -5.18 -9.21
CA TYR A 153 -11.42 -4.52 -8.23
C TYR A 153 -11.67 -5.36 -6.96
N ALA A 154 -10.94 -6.47 -6.78
CA ALA A 154 -11.02 -7.35 -5.61
C ALA A 154 -12.47 -7.74 -5.19
N PRO A 155 -13.18 -8.56 -5.99
CA PRO A 155 -14.59 -8.87 -5.76
C PRO A 155 -14.89 -9.47 -4.38
N LEU A 156 -16.07 -9.17 -3.84
CA LEU A 156 -16.45 -9.55 -2.47
C LEU A 156 -16.53 -11.06 -2.21
N ASP A 157 -16.68 -11.87 -3.26
CA ASP A 157 -16.68 -13.34 -3.17
C ASP A 157 -15.28 -13.93 -2.92
N GLN A 158 -14.23 -13.10 -2.94
CA GLN A 158 -12.85 -13.47 -2.64
C GLN A 158 -12.49 -13.39 -1.15
N ALA A 159 -13.45 -13.63 -0.25
CA ALA A 159 -13.35 -13.45 1.20
C ALA A 159 -13.07 -14.73 2.02
N ILE A 160 -12.84 -15.86 1.37
CA ILE A 160 -12.53 -17.11 2.08
C ILE A 160 -11.14 -16.98 2.72
N GLY A 161 -11.08 -17.01 4.05
CA GLY A 161 -9.85 -16.92 4.84
C GLY A 161 -9.33 -15.52 5.13
N GLY A 162 -10.05 -14.47 4.71
CA GLY A 162 -9.71 -13.09 5.02
C GLY A 162 -10.80 -12.12 4.55
N GLY A 163 -10.97 -10.98 5.24
CA GLY A 163 -11.98 -9.97 4.89
C GLY A 163 -11.83 -9.50 3.44
N ALA A 164 -12.95 -9.22 2.75
CA ALA A 164 -12.94 -8.97 1.31
C ALA A 164 -12.13 -7.73 0.91
N TYR A 165 -12.37 -6.59 1.57
CA TYR A 165 -11.84 -5.25 1.24
C TYR A 165 -12.02 -4.85 -0.23
N GLY A 166 -13.06 -5.38 -0.87
CA GLY A 166 -13.37 -5.05 -2.27
C GLY A 166 -13.92 -3.64 -2.41
N ASP A 167 -13.55 -3.00 -3.50
CA ASP A 167 -13.97 -1.66 -3.84
C ASP A 167 -14.28 -1.60 -5.35
N THR A 168 -15.43 -1.02 -5.68
CA THR A 168 -15.93 -0.89 -7.05
C THR A 168 -15.75 0.52 -7.63
N ASN A 169 -15.23 1.47 -6.84
CA ASN A 169 -14.95 2.82 -7.28
C ASN A 169 -13.61 3.31 -6.70
N VAL A 170 -12.55 3.20 -7.50
CA VAL A 170 -11.18 3.53 -7.09
C VAL A 170 -10.78 4.96 -7.46
N LYS A 171 -11.74 5.83 -7.79
CA LYS A 171 -11.46 7.19 -8.27
C LYS A 171 -10.96 8.11 -7.16
N ASP A 172 -11.48 7.93 -5.95
CA ASP A 172 -11.00 8.61 -4.75
C ASP A 172 -9.60 8.13 -4.34
N ASP A 173 -9.31 6.83 -4.45
CA ASP A 173 -7.95 6.32 -4.28
C ASP A 173 -6.98 6.94 -5.32
N ALA A 174 -7.43 7.06 -6.57
CA ALA A 174 -6.61 7.63 -7.65
C ALA A 174 -6.36 9.13 -7.43
N TYR A 175 -7.39 9.85 -6.97
CA TYR A 175 -7.28 11.23 -6.54
C TYR A 175 -6.25 11.40 -5.42
N TRP A 176 -6.33 10.57 -4.37
CA TRP A 176 -5.39 10.64 -3.25
C TRP A 176 -3.95 10.33 -3.70
N ALA A 177 -3.74 9.27 -4.48
CA ALA A 177 -2.44 8.92 -5.04
C ALA A 177 -1.82 10.06 -5.86
N ALA A 178 -2.62 10.71 -6.72
CA ALA A 178 -2.18 11.86 -7.51
C ALA A 178 -1.87 13.08 -6.62
N CYS A 179 -2.66 13.33 -5.58
CA CYS A 179 -2.39 14.38 -4.59
C CYS A 179 -1.05 14.17 -3.89
N GLU A 180 -0.77 12.95 -3.43
CA GLU A 180 0.49 12.64 -2.75
C GLU A 180 1.69 12.74 -3.70
N LEU A 181 1.58 12.24 -4.92
CA LEU A 181 2.62 12.39 -5.94
C LEU A 181 2.87 13.87 -6.29
N TYR A 182 1.82 14.66 -6.43
CA TYR A 182 1.94 16.10 -6.67
C TYR A 182 2.61 16.81 -5.50
N ALA A 183 2.17 16.56 -4.27
CA ALA A 183 2.75 17.14 -3.07
C ALA A 183 4.24 16.78 -2.90
N THR A 184 4.65 15.57 -3.32
CA THR A 184 6.05 15.11 -3.25
C THR A 184 6.94 15.67 -4.35
N THR A 185 6.41 15.84 -5.56
CA THR A 185 7.25 16.11 -6.73
C THR A 185 7.09 17.50 -7.31
N GLY A 186 5.95 18.16 -7.06
CA GLY A 186 5.55 19.38 -7.75
C GLY A 186 5.25 19.20 -9.25
N ASP A 187 5.25 17.96 -9.77
CA ASP A 187 5.03 17.68 -11.19
C ASP A 187 3.57 17.97 -11.58
N SER A 188 3.37 18.93 -12.49
CA SER A 188 2.05 19.37 -12.91
C SER A 188 1.22 18.30 -13.59
N THR A 189 1.83 17.22 -14.08
CA THR A 189 1.08 16.09 -14.68
C THR A 189 0.17 15.41 -13.66
N TYR A 190 0.62 15.27 -12.41
CA TYR A 190 -0.24 14.75 -11.33
C TYR A 190 -1.33 15.75 -10.96
N TYR A 191 -1.04 17.05 -11.00
CA TYR A 191 -2.07 18.09 -10.81
C TYR A 191 -3.14 18.08 -11.93
N ASP A 192 -2.75 17.77 -13.15
CA ASP A 192 -3.69 17.58 -14.26
C ASP A 192 -4.58 16.34 -14.03
N ASP A 193 -4.01 15.23 -13.55
CA ASP A 193 -4.77 14.05 -13.15
C ASP A 193 -5.77 14.38 -12.03
N ILE A 194 -5.36 15.11 -10.97
CA ILE A 194 -6.23 15.54 -9.86
C ILE A 194 -7.47 16.29 -10.38
N LYS A 195 -7.28 17.24 -11.31
CA LYS A 195 -8.40 17.99 -11.92
C LYS A 195 -9.34 17.11 -12.74
N GLY A 196 -8.86 15.97 -13.21
CA GLY A 196 -9.66 14.96 -13.93
C GLY A 196 -10.64 14.19 -13.04
N TYR A 197 -10.44 14.20 -11.72
CA TYR A 197 -11.28 13.51 -10.74
C TYR A 197 -12.26 14.47 -10.05
N SER A 198 -13.03 15.25 -10.82
CA SER A 198 -13.91 16.31 -10.30
C SER A 198 -15.08 15.85 -9.41
N GLU A 199 -15.31 14.54 -9.33
CA GLU A 199 -16.38 13.92 -8.53
C GLU A 199 -15.84 13.06 -7.37
N ALA A 200 -14.52 13.02 -7.18
CA ALA A 200 -13.86 12.38 -6.03
C ALA A 200 -13.92 13.25 -4.76
#